data_AF-A0A7L9GM28-F1
#
_entry.id   AF-A0A7L9GM28-F1
#
_cell.length_a   1.000
_cell.length_b   1.000
_cell.length_c   1.000
_cell.angle_alpha   90.00
_cell.angle_beta   90.00
_cell.angle_gamma   90.00
#
_symmetry.space_group_name_H-M   'P 1'
#
loop_
_entity.id
_entity.type
_entity.pdbx_description
1 polymer ?
#
loop_
_entity_poly.entity_id
_entity_poly.type
_entity_poly.pdbx_seq_one_letter_code
_entity_poly.pdbx_strand_id
1 'polypeptide(L)'
;MRALPLLSLLIGSCMTVPALAANSSPEASEWLNKLAQAEQKQSYQGSFVYERNGSFSSHDIWHRVDDGKVSERLLQLDGAAQEIVRVDGKVECVSGALASGVTAPPDTAPRVLDPLKLMGWYDLSVAGKSRVAGRDAVIITLSPRDQHRYAFELHLDRHSGLPLRSLMLNDKGQLLERFQMTRLDTDDVPSDADLRPGAGCKPVQHVAAGSNDTVAGWRSDWLPPGFELVNSSVRRDPKRNSSVSSLMYDDGLARFSVFIEQVSDDGGTDMRTQLGPTSAVSRRLNTPKGKVMVTVVGEIPLGTAERVALSMRPQDAQARQ
;
A
#
# COMPACT_ATOMS: atom_id res chain seq x y z
N MET A 1 -6.46 48.00 67.84
CA MET A 1 -7.65 47.38 67.23
C MET A 1 -7.89 48.12 65.91
N ARG A 2 -7.83 47.56 64.70
CA ARG A 2 -7.97 46.20 64.18
C ARG A 2 -7.04 46.04 62.97
N ALA A 3 -6.43 44.87 62.82
CA ALA A 3 -5.62 44.48 61.67
C ALA A 3 -6.52 44.18 60.46
N LEU A 4 -6.08 44.60 59.27
CA LEU A 4 -6.70 44.29 57.97
C LEU A 4 -6.06 43.00 57.40
N PRO A 5 -6.87 42.07 56.85
CA PRO A 5 -6.36 40.79 56.33
C PRO A 5 -5.83 40.93 54.90
N LEU A 6 -4.69 40.26 54.66
CA LEU A 6 -4.08 40.02 53.35
C LEU A 6 -4.99 39.11 52.51
N LEU A 7 -5.36 39.59 51.33
CA LEU A 7 -6.08 38.85 50.30
C LEU A 7 -5.05 38.11 49.43
N SER A 8 -4.98 36.79 49.56
CA SER A 8 -4.14 35.90 48.76
C SER A 8 -4.71 35.78 47.34
N LEU A 9 -4.08 36.43 46.36
CA LEU A 9 -4.39 36.28 44.94
C LEU A 9 -3.83 34.94 44.44
N LEU A 10 -4.69 33.93 44.29
CA LEU A 10 -4.36 32.71 43.54
C LEU A 10 -4.34 33.03 42.04
N ILE A 11 -3.16 33.29 41.49
CA ILE A 11 -2.94 33.34 40.05
C ILE A 11 -2.87 31.88 39.56
N GLY A 12 -3.99 31.38 39.07
CA GLY A 12 -4.06 30.10 38.37
C GLY A 12 -3.24 30.17 37.09
N SER A 13 -2.05 29.56 37.11
CA SER A 13 -1.21 29.36 35.94
C SER A 13 -1.93 28.39 34.98
N CYS A 14 -2.61 28.96 34.00
CA CYS A 14 -3.20 28.22 32.89
C CYS A 14 -2.05 27.68 32.02
N MET A 15 -1.63 26.44 32.30
CA MET A 15 -0.75 25.67 31.43
C MET A 15 -1.50 25.41 30.12
N THR A 16 -1.34 26.29 29.14
CA THR A 16 -1.73 26.02 27.76
C THR A 16 -0.76 24.99 27.22
N VAL A 17 -1.16 23.72 27.25
CA VAL A 17 -0.50 22.69 26.44
C VAL A 17 -0.77 23.08 24.99
N PRO A 18 0.27 23.34 24.15
CA PRO A 18 0.02 23.50 22.73
C PRO A 18 -0.53 22.16 22.24
N ALA A 19 -1.81 22.15 21.86
CA ALA A 19 -2.34 21.08 21.06
C ALA A 19 -1.49 21.04 19.78
N LEU A 20 -0.77 19.94 19.56
CA LEU A 20 -0.17 19.63 18.28
C LEU A 20 -1.33 19.41 17.31
N ALA A 21 -1.87 20.50 16.77
CA ALA A 21 -2.80 20.47 15.67
C ALA A 21 -2.08 19.78 14.50
N ALA A 22 -2.77 18.83 13.87
CA ALA A 22 -2.30 18.17 12.66
C ALA A 22 -1.91 19.23 11.62
N ASN A 23 -0.62 19.34 11.31
CA ASN A 23 -0.05 20.37 10.41
C ASN A 23 -0.29 20.05 8.92
N SER A 24 -1.28 19.23 8.60
CA SER A 24 -1.60 18.87 7.22
C SER A 24 -2.21 20.06 6.49
N SER A 25 -1.65 20.40 5.33
CA SER A 25 -2.11 21.47 4.45
C SER A 25 -3.45 21.10 3.80
N PRO A 26 -4.50 21.95 3.92
CA PRO A 26 -5.74 21.77 3.17
C PRO A 26 -5.50 21.69 1.65
N GLU A 27 -4.56 22.48 1.14
CA GLU A 27 -4.18 22.46 -0.29
C GLU A 27 -3.59 21.10 -0.69
N ALA A 28 -2.78 20.48 0.17
CA ALA A 28 -2.26 19.15 -0.11
C ALA A 28 -3.38 18.10 -0.17
N SER A 29 -4.37 18.19 0.71
CA SER A 29 -5.55 17.33 0.68
C SER A 29 -6.39 17.52 -0.58
N GLU A 30 -6.54 18.75 -1.07
CA GLU A 30 -7.20 19.03 -2.35
C GLU A 30 -6.47 18.39 -3.53
N TRP A 31 -5.14 18.46 -3.54
CA TRP A 31 -4.32 17.80 -4.56
C TRP A 31 -4.42 16.28 -4.52
N LEU A 32 -4.44 15.66 -3.35
CA LEU A 32 -4.64 14.21 -3.22
C LEU A 32 -6.07 13.80 -3.63
N ASN A 33 -7.09 14.62 -3.33
CA ASN A 33 -8.45 14.40 -3.84
C ASN A 33 -8.50 14.51 -5.36
N LYS A 34 -7.78 15.47 -5.95
CA LYS A 34 -7.67 15.62 -7.40
C LYS A 34 -7.00 14.39 -8.03
N LEU A 35 -5.94 13.88 -7.42
CA LEU A 35 -5.28 12.63 -7.83
C LEU A 35 -6.26 11.45 -7.81
N ALA A 36 -6.97 11.24 -6.70
CA ALA A 36 -7.95 10.15 -6.57
C ALA A 36 -9.06 10.22 -7.64
N GLN A 37 -9.48 11.42 -8.03
CA GLN A 37 -10.46 11.62 -9.09
C GLN A 37 -9.87 11.42 -10.50
N ALA A 38 -8.61 11.82 -10.73
CA ALA A 38 -7.97 11.70 -12.03
C ALA A 38 -7.88 10.24 -12.47
N GLU A 39 -7.48 9.34 -11.56
CA GLU A 39 -7.37 7.90 -11.83
C GLU A 39 -8.70 7.20 -12.15
N GLN A 40 -9.84 7.81 -11.80
CA GLN A 40 -11.16 7.24 -12.03
C GLN A 40 -11.93 7.88 -13.19
N LYS A 41 -11.50 9.07 -13.65
CA LYS A 41 -12.30 9.91 -14.55
C LYS A 41 -11.58 10.28 -15.85
N GLN A 42 -10.29 10.03 -15.96
CA GLN A 42 -9.50 10.51 -17.09
C GLN A 42 -8.85 9.34 -17.84
N SER A 43 -8.99 9.36 -19.16
CA SER A 43 -8.23 8.48 -20.05
C SER A 43 -6.86 9.10 -20.34
N TYR A 44 -5.83 8.26 -20.39
CA TYR A 44 -4.47 8.69 -20.71
C TYR A 44 -3.62 7.51 -21.19
N GLN A 45 -2.50 7.84 -21.82
CA GLN A 45 -1.47 6.87 -22.17
C GLN A 45 -0.08 7.46 -22.00
N GLY A 46 0.92 6.61 -21.84
CA GLY A 46 2.28 7.10 -21.66
C GLY A 46 3.28 6.01 -21.36
N SER A 47 4.48 6.46 -21.03
CA SER A 47 5.59 5.59 -20.67
C SER A 47 6.19 6.06 -19.36
N PHE A 48 6.60 5.13 -18.51
CA PHE A 48 7.25 5.42 -17.25
C PHE A 48 8.43 4.50 -16.97
N VAL A 49 9.28 4.94 -16.06
CA VAL A 49 10.33 4.11 -15.47
C VAL A 49 9.98 3.77 -14.03
N TYR A 50 10.29 2.53 -13.66
CA TYR A 50 10.26 2.05 -12.30
C TYR A 50 11.67 1.63 -11.90
N GLU A 51 12.14 2.19 -10.79
CA GLU A 51 13.49 1.99 -10.28
C GLU A 51 13.43 1.68 -8.77
N ARG A 52 14.18 0.66 -8.36
CA ARG A 52 14.49 0.35 -6.96
C ARG A 52 15.89 -0.27 -6.90
N ASN A 53 16.41 -0.49 -5.70
CA ASN A 53 17.73 -1.11 -5.57
C ASN A 53 17.82 -2.45 -6.33
N GLY A 54 18.78 -2.54 -7.25
CA GLY A 54 19.04 -3.70 -8.11
C GLY A 54 18.04 -3.93 -9.25
N SER A 55 17.13 -2.99 -9.54
CA SER A 55 16.14 -3.15 -10.62
C SER A 55 15.79 -1.82 -11.27
N PHE A 56 15.84 -1.79 -12.60
CA PHE A 56 15.38 -0.68 -13.43
C PHE A 56 14.57 -1.25 -14.59
N SER A 57 13.42 -0.67 -14.87
CA SER A 57 12.53 -1.13 -15.94
C SER A 57 11.70 0.02 -16.50
N SER A 58 11.47 0.00 -17.80
CA SER A 58 10.56 0.87 -18.52
C SER A 58 9.27 0.14 -18.88
N HIS A 59 8.17 0.89 -18.86
CA HIS A 59 6.82 0.39 -19.03
C HIS A 59 5.99 1.36 -19.86
N ASP A 60 5.07 0.83 -20.66
CA ASP A 60 3.96 1.58 -21.23
C ASP A 60 2.67 1.33 -20.43
N ILE A 61 1.84 2.37 -20.36
CA ILE A 61 0.51 2.34 -19.76
C ILE A 61 -0.52 2.90 -20.74
N TRP A 62 -1.65 2.18 -20.84
CA TRP A 62 -2.87 2.67 -21.46
C TRP A 62 -3.99 2.56 -20.45
N HIS A 63 -4.61 3.69 -20.12
CA HIS A 63 -5.68 3.79 -19.15
C HIS A 63 -6.88 4.46 -19.82
N ARG A 64 -8.03 3.78 -19.82
CA ARG A 64 -9.25 4.28 -20.45
C ARG A 64 -10.41 4.23 -19.48
N VAL A 65 -11.10 5.36 -19.39
CA VAL A 65 -12.40 5.47 -18.71
C VAL A 65 -13.47 5.62 -19.78
N ASP A 66 -14.43 4.70 -19.79
CA ASP A 66 -15.54 4.65 -20.74
C ASP A 66 -16.83 4.25 -20.00
N ASP A 67 -17.85 5.11 -20.00
CA ASP A 67 -19.09 4.93 -19.22
C ASP A 67 -18.87 4.51 -17.75
N GLY A 68 -17.83 5.06 -17.11
CA GLY A 68 -17.46 4.77 -15.72
C GLY A 68 -16.72 3.44 -15.53
N LYS A 69 -16.53 2.65 -16.60
CA LYS A 69 -15.68 1.47 -16.62
C LYS A 69 -14.23 1.88 -16.83
N VAL A 70 -13.34 1.39 -15.97
CA VAL A 70 -11.90 1.66 -16.06
C VAL A 70 -11.20 0.44 -16.64
N SER A 71 -10.55 0.60 -17.79
CA SER A 71 -9.72 -0.44 -18.42
C SER A 71 -8.28 0.01 -18.49
N GLU A 72 -7.36 -0.84 -18.04
CA GLU A 72 -5.95 -0.52 -17.97
C GLU A 72 -5.09 -1.66 -18.53
N ARG A 73 -4.06 -1.30 -19.29
CA ARG A 73 -3.03 -2.22 -19.75
C ARG A 73 -1.67 -1.66 -19.36
N LEU A 74 -0.86 -2.50 -18.73
CA LEU A 74 0.54 -2.24 -18.41
C LEU A 74 1.42 -3.22 -19.17
N LEU A 75 2.47 -2.71 -19.81
CA LEU A 75 3.43 -3.51 -20.57
C LEU A 75 4.86 -3.11 -20.22
N GLN A 76 5.64 -4.04 -19.67
CA GLN A 76 7.07 -3.87 -19.51
C GLN A 76 7.78 -3.95 -20.86
N LEU A 77 8.59 -2.94 -21.16
CA LEU A 77 9.29 -2.78 -22.43
C LEU A 77 10.69 -3.40 -22.42
N ASP A 78 11.30 -3.54 -21.25
CA ASP A 78 12.64 -4.09 -21.11
C ASP A 78 12.62 -5.61 -20.84
N GLY A 79 13.42 -6.35 -21.59
CA GLY A 79 13.60 -7.79 -21.40
C GLY A 79 12.40 -8.62 -21.85
N ALA A 80 12.05 -9.66 -21.10
CA ALA A 80 10.88 -10.49 -21.40
C ALA A 80 9.60 -9.70 -21.09
N ALA A 81 8.78 -9.46 -22.11
CA ALA A 81 7.54 -8.69 -21.98
C ALA A 81 6.63 -9.25 -20.86
N GLN A 82 6.45 -8.43 -19.83
CA GLN A 82 5.49 -8.66 -18.75
C GLN A 82 4.30 -7.74 -18.96
N GLU A 83 3.11 -8.32 -18.94
CA GLU A 83 1.87 -7.65 -19.31
C GLU A 83 0.82 -7.92 -18.25
N ILE A 84 0.07 -6.89 -17.88
CA ILE A 84 -1.08 -6.97 -16.99
C ILE A 84 -2.22 -6.19 -17.64
N VAL A 85 -3.40 -6.81 -17.73
CA VAL A 85 -4.63 -6.10 -18.10
C VAL A 85 -5.58 -6.12 -16.91
N ARG A 86 -6.16 -4.94 -16.61
CA ARG A 86 -7.14 -4.75 -15.54
C ARG A 86 -8.42 -4.14 -16.08
N VAL A 87 -9.54 -4.56 -15.52
CA VAL A 87 -10.86 -3.97 -15.75
C VAL A 87 -11.53 -3.75 -14.40
N ASP A 88 -11.92 -2.51 -14.11
CA ASP A 88 -12.50 -2.07 -12.82
C ASP A 88 -11.68 -2.52 -11.60
N GLY A 89 -10.36 -2.41 -11.72
CA GLY A 89 -9.39 -2.83 -10.69
C GLY A 89 -9.13 -4.34 -10.62
N LYS A 90 -9.86 -5.17 -11.37
CA LYS A 90 -9.70 -6.63 -11.40
C LYS A 90 -8.69 -7.03 -12.47
N VAL A 91 -7.73 -7.88 -12.11
CA VAL A 91 -6.73 -8.40 -13.05
C VAL A 91 -7.36 -9.47 -13.94
N GLU A 92 -7.55 -9.16 -15.22
CA GLU A 92 -8.14 -10.07 -16.22
C GLU A 92 -7.10 -11.05 -16.76
N CYS A 93 -5.89 -10.56 -17.03
CA CYS A 93 -4.81 -11.40 -17.52
C CYS A 93 -3.45 -10.91 -17.06
N VAL A 94 -2.49 -11.84 -17.05
CA VAL A 94 -1.09 -11.58 -16.69
C VAL A 94 -0.14 -12.46 -17.51
N SER A 95 1.04 -11.96 -17.86
CA SER A 95 2.08 -12.73 -18.57
C SER A 95 3.32 -13.02 -17.71
N GLY A 96 4.18 -13.91 -18.20
CA GLY A 96 5.52 -14.14 -17.64
C GLY A 96 5.54 -14.75 -16.23
N ALA A 97 6.57 -14.41 -15.46
CA ALA A 97 6.73 -14.87 -14.07
C ALA A 97 5.55 -14.44 -13.16
N LEU A 98 4.87 -13.34 -13.51
CA LEU A 98 3.69 -12.86 -12.82
C LEU A 98 2.48 -13.79 -12.98
N ALA A 99 2.46 -14.68 -13.98
CA ALA A 99 1.40 -15.69 -14.13
C ALA A 99 1.58 -16.91 -13.20
N SER A 100 2.80 -17.13 -12.69
CA SER A 100 3.11 -18.29 -11.85
C SER A 100 2.75 -18.00 -10.39
N GLY A 101 1.60 -18.52 -9.93
CA GLY A 101 1.19 -18.47 -8.52
C GLY A 101 0.26 -17.31 -8.14
N VAL A 102 -0.06 -16.41 -9.08
CA VAL A 102 -1.09 -15.39 -8.89
C VAL A 102 -2.47 -16.03 -9.05
N THR A 103 -3.01 -16.52 -7.95
CA THR A 103 -4.46 -16.39 -7.73
C THR A 103 -4.70 -14.92 -7.48
N ALA A 104 -5.56 -14.27 -8.28
CA ALA A 104 -6.01 -12.92 -7.97
C ALA A 104 -6.40 -12.88 -6.48
N PRO A 105 -5.88 -11.93 -5.68
CA PRO A 105 -6.36 -11.79 -4.32
C PRO A 105 -7.89 -11.69 -4.36
N PRO A 106 -8.61 -12.25 -3.37
CA PRO A 106 -10.06 -12.09 -3.25
C PRO A 106 -10.41 -10.63 -3.50
N ASP A 107 -11.52 -10.39 -4.23
CA ASP A 107 -12.01 -9.07 -4.65
C ASP A 107 -11.77 -8.05 -3.52
N THR A 108 -10.67 -7.31 -3.62
CA THR A 108 -10.35 -6.27 -2.64
C THR A 108 -10.96 -5.01 -3.22
N ALA A 109 -11.74 -4.31 -2.40
CA ALA A 109 -12.36 -3.06 -2.84
C ALA A 109 -11.29 -2.17 -3.51
N PRO A 110 -11.61 -1.53 -4.66
CA PRO A 110 -10.68 -0.65 -5.33
C PRO A 110 -10.17 0.38 -4.31
N ARG A 111 -8.84 0.53 -4.30
CA ARG A 111 -8.17 1.41 -3.36
C ARG A 111 -8.57 2.85 -3.69
N VAL A 112 -9.34 3.48 -2.81
CA VAL A 112 -9.62 4.91 -2.91
C VAL A 112 -8.66 5.63 -1.99
N LEU A 113 -7.86 6.53 -2.54
CA LEU A 113 -7.01 7.42 -1.77
C LEU A 113 -7.91 8.42 -1.01
N ASP A 114 -7.99 8.29 0.30
CA ASP A 114 -8.77 9.17 1.18
C ASP A 114 -7.82 10.08 1.98
N PRO A 115 -7.69 11.37 1.61
CA PRO A 115 -6.80 12.28 2.32
C PRO A 115 -7.17 12.46 3.79
N LEU A 116 -8.46 12.40 4.16
CA LEU A 116 -8.89 12.55 5.55
C LEU A 116 -8.42 11.38 6.40
N LYS A 117 -8.50 10.14 5.89
CA LYS A 117 -7.93 8.97 6.55
C LYS A 117 -6.40 9.09 6.68
N LEU A 118 -5.73 9.53 5.61
CA LEU A 118 -4.26 9.68 5.60
C LEU A 118 -3.75 10.73 6.60
N MET A 119 -4.48 11.83 6.80
CA MET A 119 -4.12 12.86 7.77
C MET A 119 -3.99 12.34 9.21
N GLY A 120 -4.60 11.19 9.54
CA GLY A 120 -4.44 10.54 10.84
C GLY A 120 -3.03 10.00 11.11
N TRP A 121 -2.28 9.67 10.06
CA TRP A 121 -0.98 8.95 10.18
C TRP A 121 0.15 9.61 9.37
N TYR A 122 -0.18 10.57 8.51
CA TYR A 122 0.75 11.36 7.72
C TYR A 122 0.50 12.86 7.92
N ASP A 123 1.57 13.65 7.89
CA ASP A 123 1.54 15.09 7.67
C ASP A 123 1.62 15.35 6.17
N LEU A 124 0.58 16.01 5.64
CA LEU A 124 0.45 16.31 4.22
C LEU A 124 0.92 17.75 3.96
N SER A 125 1.81 17.98 3.00
CA SER A 125 2.23 19.34 2.67
C SER A 125 2.53 19.55 1.19
N VAL A 126 2.38 20.80 0.74
CA VAL A 126 2.85 21.24 -0.58
C VAL A 126 4.29 21.70 -0.43
N ALA A 127 5.23 20.98 -1.05
CA ALA A 127 6.66 21.26 -0.96
C ALA A 127 7.17 22.20 -2.07
N GLY A 128 6.39 22.40 -3.13
CA GLY A 128 6.74 23.34 -4.19
C GLY A 128 6.21 22.95 -5.56
N LYS A 129 6.95 23.36 -6.60
CA LYS A 129 6.64 23.10 -8.00
C LYS A 129 7.81 22.39 -8.67
N SER A 130 7.52 21.62 -9.71
CA SER A 130 8.52 20.90 -10.47
C SER A 130 8.11 20.79 -11.95
N ARG A 131 8.99 20.20 -12.76
CA ARG A 131 8.70 19.82 -14.14
C ARG A 131 9.11 18.37 -14.37
N VAL A 132 8.19 17.54 -14.83
CA VAL A 132 8.40 16.10 -15.07
C VAL A 132 7.74 15.71 -16.40
N ALA A 133 8.38 14.87 -17.21
CA ALA A 133 7.89 14.50 -18.55
C ALA A 133 7.54 15.71 -19.45
N GLY A 134 8.20 16.85 -19.24
CA GLY A 134 7.91 18.10 -19.96
C GLY A 134 6.72 18.90 -19.44
N ARG A 135 6.05 18.45 -18.37
CA ARG A 135 4.80 19.02 -17.83
C ARG A 135 5.04 19.67 -16.46
N ASP A 136 4.29 20.74 -16.18
CA ASP A 136 4.33 21.43 -14.89
C ASP A 136 3.65 20.58 -13.81
N ALA A 137 4.27 20.48 -12.64
CA ALA A 137 3.75 19.70 -11.52
C ALA A 137 3.83 20.43 -10.17
N VAL A 138 2.96 20.01 -9.25
CA VAL A 138 2.99 20.39 -7.83
C VAL A 138 3.58 19.25 -7.02
N ILE A 139 4.46 19.56 -6.08
CA ILE A 139 5.10 18.57 -5.21
C ILE A 139 4.29 18.46 -3.92
N ILE A 140 3.75 17.27 -3.65
CA ILE A 140 3.04 16.92 -2.43
C ILE A 140 3.88 15.92 -1.64
N THR A 141 4.10 16.17 -0.36
CA THR A 141 4.82 15.26 0.54
C THR A 141 3.86 14.66 1.56
N LEU A 142 4.00 13.36 1.80
CA LEU A 142 3.29 12.61 2.84
C LEU A 142 4.34 12.12 3.84
N SER A 143 4.52 12.87 4.92
CA SER A 143 5.51 12.57 5.95
C SER A 143 4.88 11.72 7.07
N PRO A 144 5.40 10.54 7.40
CA PRO A 144 4.87 9.71 8.48
C PRO A 144 4.89 10.43 9.83
N ARG A 145 3.80 10.28 10.60
CA ARG A 145 3.73 10.73 12.01
C ARG A 145 4.40 9.75 12.98
N ASP A 146 4.79 8.57 12.49
CA ASP A 146 5.45 7.51 13.23
C ASP A 146 6.56 6.86 12.39
N GLN A 147 7.40 6.05 13.04
CA GLN A 147 8.48 5.31 12.41
C GLN A 147 8.02 4.02 11.72
N HIS A 148 6.72 3.79 11.58
CA HIS A 148 6.17 2.49 11.19
C HIS A 148 5.81 2.37 9.70
N ARG A 149 6.04 3.43 8.93
CA ARG A 149 5.74 3.53 7.50
C ARG A 149 6.74 4.44 6.79
N TYR A 150 6.78 4.36 5.47
CA TYR A 150 7.68 5.15 4.63
C TYR A 150 7.06 6.49 4.22
N ALA A 151 7.90 7.47 3.92
CA ALA A 151 7.47 8.76 3.40
C ALA A 151 7.31 8.72 1.88
N PHE A 152 6.44 9.59 1.36
CA PHE A 152 6.24 9.76 -0.08
C PHE A 152 6.42 11.21 -0.52
N GLU A 153 7.03 11.40 -1.69
CA GLU A 153 7.03 12.65 -2.44
C GLU A 153 6.37 12.39 -3.80
N LEU A 154 5.24 13.07 -4.05
CA LEU A 154 4.44 12.96 -5.25
C LEU A 154 4.54 14.24 -6.08
N HIS A 155 4.84 14.10 -7.36
CA HIS A 155 4.78 15.19 -8.33
C HIS A 155 3.52 15.01 -9.15
N LEU A 156 2.51 15.83 -8.90
CA LEU A 156 1.20 15.72 -9.54
C LEU A 156 1.11 16.71 -10.70
N ASP A 157 0.69 16.24 -11.87
CA ASP A 157 0.50 17.07 -13.07
C ASP A 157 -0.46 18.21 -12.75
N ARG A 158 -0.05 19.44 -13.04
CA ARG A 158 -0.84 20.61 -12.67
C ARG A 158 -2.18 20.64 -13.40
N HIS A 159 -2.21 20.16 -14.64
CA HIS A 159 -3.41 20.13 -15.47
C HIS A 159 -4.34 18.98 -15.05
N SER A 160 -3.88 17.74 -15.16
CA SER A 160 -4.69 16.53 -14.99
C SER A 160 -4.86 16.09 -13.53
N GLY A 161 -3.85 16.32 -12.69
CA GLY A 161 -3.76 15.77 -11.33
C GLY A 161 -3.12 14.38 -11.26
N LEU A 162 -2.76 13.78 -12.40
CA LEU A 162 -2.12 12.46 -12.48
C LEU A 162 -0.70 12.49 -11.89
N PRO A 163 -0.22 11.38 -11.30
CA PRO A 163 1.12 11.31 -10.73
C PRO A 163 2.17 11.22 -11.86
N LEU A 164 3.03 12.23 -11.97
CA LEU A 164 4.16 12.21 -12.91
C LEU A 164 5.41 11.59 -12.31
N ARG A 165 5.59 11.68 -10.99
CA ARG A 165 6.67 11.03 -10.25
C ARG A 165 6.20 10.71 -8.84
N SER A 166 6.58 9.54 -8.35
CA SER A 166 6.41 9.13 -6.96
C SER A 166 7.74 8.63 -6.44
N LEU A 167 8.18 9.16 -5.30
CA LEU A 167 9.38 8.75 -4.60
C LEU A 167 8.99 8.18 -3.24
N MET A 168 9.43 6.96 -2.95
CA MET A 168 9.29 6.37 -1.62
C MET A 168 10.63 6.51 -0.86
N LEU A 169 10.56 7.07 0.34
CA LEU A 169 11.73 7.41 1.14
C LEU A 169 11.70 6.70 2.49
N ASN A 170 12.85 6.21 2.94
CA ASN A 170 12.98 5.66 4.30
C ASN A 170 13.08 6.77 5.37
N ASP A 171 13.18 6.36 6.63
CA ASP A 171 13.35 7.22 7.81
C ASP A 171 14.60 8.12 7.78
N LYS A 172 15.58 7.79 6.93
CA LYS A 172 16.80 8.57 6.70
C LYS A 172 16.72 9.44 5.44
N GLY A 173 15.55 9.52 4.79
CA GLY A 173 15.36 10.24 3.53
C GLY A 173 16.04 9.58 2.32
N GLN A 174 16.44 8.31 2.42
CA GLN A 174 17.03 7.58 1.31
C GLN A 174 15.94 7.04 0.39
N LEU A 175 16.15 7.15 -0.91
CA LEU A 175 15.24 6.65 -1.94
C LEU A 175 15.20 5.11 -1.94
N LEU A 176 14.01 4.56 -1.72
CA LEU A 176 13.73 3.13 -1.79
C LEU A 176 13.18 2.71 -3.16
N GLU A 177 12.35 3.58 -3.73
CA GLU A 177 11.63 3.34 -4.98
C GLU A 177 11.36 4.67 -5.69
N ARG A 178 11.47 4.65 -7.02
CA ARG A 178 11.07 5.74 -7.91
C ARG A 178 10.15 5.19 -8.98
N PHE A 179 8.98 5.79 -9.09
CA PHE A 179 8.17 5.80 -10.29
C PHE A 179 8.31 7.16 -10.97
N GLN A 180 8.46 7.20 -12.30
CA GLN A 180 8.50 8.46 -13.03
C GLN A 180 8.04 8.30 -14.47
N MET A 181 7.03 9.09 -14.87
CA MET A 181 6.64 9.26 -16.26
C MET A 181 7.78 9.87 -17.08
N THR A 182 8.06 9.28 -18.23
CA THR A 182 8.92 9.85 -19.28
C THR A 182 8.09 10.54 -20.35
N ARG A 183 6.86 10.07 -20.59
CA ARG A 183 5.84 10.67 -21.45
C ARG A 183 4.45 10.47 -20.83
N LEU A 184 3.61 11.49 -20.92
CA LEU A 184 2.18 11.39 -20.58
C LEU A 184 1.35 12.17 -21.62
N ASP A 185 0.39 11.47 -22.20
CA ASP A 185 -0.59 11.96 -23.15
C ASP A 185 -2.00 11.80 -22.54
N THR A 186 -2.70 12.92 -22.44
CA THR A 186 -4.05 13.02 -21.86
C THR A 186 -5.08 13.45 -22.90
N ASP A 187 -4.66 13.70 -24.14
CA ASP A 187 -5.50 14.26 -25.19
C ASP A 187 -6.05 13.12 -26.06
N ASP A 188 -5.21 12.13 -26.36
CA ASP A 188 -5.60 10.95 -27.13
C ASP A 188 -6.11 9.83 -26.22
N VAL A 189 -7.38 9.45 -26.42
CA VAL A 189 -8.02 8.34 -25.69
C VAL A 189 -7.53 7.00 -26.25
N PRO A 190 -7.06 6.06 -25.41
CA PRO A 190 -6.63 4.74 -25.88
C PRO A 190 -7.72 4.00 -26.65
N SER A 191 -7.36 3.42 -27.79
CA SER A 191 -8.26 2.63 -28.62
C SER A 191 -8.45 1.21 -28.06
N ASP A 192 -9.42 0.46 -28.62
CA ASP A 192 -9.57 -0.96 -28.30
C ASP A 192 -8.34 -1.80 -28.71
N ALA A 193 -7.56 -1.34 -29.69
CA ALA A 193 -6.33 -2.01 -30.08
C ALA A 193 -5.23 -1.81 -29.03
N ASP A 194 -5.16 -0.63 -28.42
CA ASP A 194 -4.17 -0.31 -27.39
C ASP A 194 -4.40 -1.12 -26.11
N LEU A 195 -5.66 -1.36 -25.74
CA LEU A 195 -6.04 -2.16 -24.58
C LEU A 195 -6.02 -3.69 -24.83
N ARG A 196 -5.81 -4.13 -26.07
CA ARG A 196 -5.84 -5.55 -26.41
C ARG A 196 -4.57 -6.25 -25.87
N PRO A 197 -4.71 -7.29 -25.02
CA PRO A 197 -3.55 -8.03 -24.52
C PRO A 197 -2.81 -8.77 -25.64
N GLY A 198 -1.51 -8.94 -25.46
CA GLY A 198 -0.70 -9.83 -26.27
C GLY A 198 -0.99 -11.31 -25.98
N ALA A 199 -0.56 -12.21 -26.87
CA ALA A 199 -0.79 -13.65 -26.77
C ALA A 199 -0.17 -14.32 -25.50
N GLY A 200 0.81 -13.64 -24.90
CA GLY A 200 1.47 -14.05 -23.66
C GLY A 200 0.65 -13.79 -22.39
N CYS A 201 -0.33 -12.88 -22.45
CA CYS A 201 -1.20 -12.59 -21.31
C CYS A 201 -2.20 -13.72 -21.13
N LYS A 202 -2.05 -14.49 -20.06
CA LYS A 202 -2.95 -15.61 -19.74
C LYS A 202 -4.05 -15.14 -18.80
N PRO A 203 -5.32 -15.52 -19.05
CA PRO A 203 -6.40 -15.15 -18.16
C PRO A 203 -6.14 -15.61 -16.72
N VAL A 204 -6.41 -14.75 -15.75
CA VAL A 204 -6.35 -15.11 -14.34
C VAL A 204 -7.68 -15.78 -13.98
N GLN A 205 -7.61 -16.95 -13.34
CA GLN A 205 -8.80 -17.51 -12.73
C GLN A 205 -9.16 -16.67 -11.51
N HIS A 206 -10.22 -15.88 -11.62
CA HIS A 206 -10.91 -15.35 -10.47
C HIS A 206 -11.53 -16.54 -9.74
N VAL A 207 -10.93 -16.93 -8.62
CA VAL A 207 -11.61 -17.84 -7.69
C VAL A 207 -12.83 -17.07 -7.24
N ALA A 208 -14.02 -17.49 -7.71
CA ALA A 208 -15.26 -16.95 -7.21
C ALA A 208 -15.17 -16.95 -5.68
N ALA A 209 -15.71 -15.92 -5.02
CA ALA A 209 -15.89 -15.91 -3.58
C ALA A 209 -16.87 -17.04 -3.18
N GLY A 210 -16.48 -18.30 -3.38
CA GLY A 210 -17.17 -19.46 -2.88
C GLY A 210 -16.97 -19.42 -1.38
N SER A 211 -17.98 -18.91 -0.67
CA SER A 211 -18.08 -18.91 0.78
C SER A 211 -16.72 -18.67 1.47
N ASN A 212 -16.26 -17.42 1.52
CA ASN A 212 -15.14 -16.98 2.36
C ASN A 212 -15.51 -17.05 3.86
N ASP A 213 -16.09 -18.16 4.31
CA ASP A 213 -16.43 -18.40 5.71
C ASP A 213 -15.23 -18.84 6.56
N THR A 214 -14.07 -19.07 5.95
CA THR A 214 -12.84 -19.31 6.71
C THR A 214 -12.09 -18.01 6.91
N VAL A 215 -12.57 -17.20 7.85
CA VAL A 215 -11.77 -16.18 8.52
C VAL A 215 -10.54 -16.88 9.08
N ALA A 216 -9.34 -16.38 8.74
CA ALA A 216 -8.12 -16.90 9.33
C ALA A 216 -8.24 -16.77 10.86
N GLY A 217 -8.11 -17.88 11.59
CA GLY A 217 -8.22 -17.93 13.05
C GLY A 217 -7.03 -17.30 13.77
N TRP A 218 -6.58 -16.15 13.29
CA TRP A 218 -5.39 -15.42 13.69
C TRP A 218 -5.69 -13.94 13.77
N ARG A 219 -5.08 -13.26 14.74
CA ARG A 219 -5.09 -11.81 14.87
C ARG A 219 -3.69 -11.31 15.21
N SER A 220 -3.47 -10.02 15.03
CA SER A 220 -2.30 -9.35 15.62
C SER A 220 -2.72 -8.62 16.89
N ASP A 221 -1.99 -8.81 17.98
CA ASP A 221 -2.17 -8.03 19.22
C ASP A 221 -1.53 -6.63 19.12
N TRP A 222 -0.73 -6.38 18.08
CA TRP A 222 -0.17 -5.06 17.78
C TRP A 222 -0.17 -4.78 16.29
N LEU A 223 -0.63 -3.60 15.91
CA LEU A 223 -0.51 -3.05 14.57
C LEU A 223 -0.05 -1.59 14.68
N PRO A 224 0.66 -1.06 13.67
CA PRO A 224 0.86 0.38 13.59
C PRO A 224 -0.50 1.08 13.50
N PRO A 225 -0.65 2.27 14.10
CA PRO A 225 -1.91 3.01 14.05
C PRO A 225 -2.45 3.16 12.62
N GLY A 226 -3.74 2.96 12.41
CA GLY A 226 -4.38 3.13 11.10
C GLY A 226 -4.32 1.94 10.15
N PHE A 227 -3.51 0.91 10.41
CA PHE A 227 -3.58 -0.34 9.66
C PHE A 227 -4.80 -1.16 10.06
N GLU A 228 -5.61 -1.54 9.06
CA GLU A 228 -6.84 -2.29 9.23
C GLU A 228 -6.78 -3.60 8.43
N LEU A 229 -7.42 -4.65 8.93
CA LEU A 229 -7.52 -5.93 8.21
C LEU A 229 -8.50 -5.77 7.03
N VAL A 230 -7.99 -5.81 5.81
CA VAL A 230 -8.80 -5.66 4.58
C VAL A 230 -9.11 -6.98 3.89
N ASN A 231 -8.36 -8.05 4.20
CA ASN A 231 -8.61 -9.37 3.65
C ASN A 231 -8.06 -10.47 4.57
N SER A 232 -8.74 -11.61 4.63
CA SER A 232 -8.26 -12.81 5.31
C SER A 232 -8.66 -14.06 4.52
N SER A 233 -7.75 -15.01 4.35
CA SER A 233 -8.08 -16.27 3.69
C SER A 233 -7.20 -17.42 4.19
N VAL A 234 -7.69 -18.65 4.02
CA VAL A 234 -6.92 -19.87 4.31
C VAL A 234 -6.78 -20.67 3.02
N ARG A 235 -5.54 -20.82 2.54
CA ARG A 235 -5.23 -21.69 1.40
C ARG A 235 -4.75 -23.04 1.90
N ARG A 236 -5.42 -24.11 1.48
CA ARG A 236 -4.99 -25.48 1.76
C ARG A 236 -4.26 -26.05 0.55
N ASP A 237 -3.16 -26.75 0.81
CA ASP A 237 -2.47 -27.59 -0.17
C ASP A 237 -2.72 -29.06 0.21
N PRO A 238 -3.67 -29.74 -0.46
CA PRO A 238 -3.97 -31.14 -0.19
C PRO A 238 -2.79 -32.07 -0.47
N LYS A 239 -1.88 -31.71 -1.39
CA LYS A 239 -0.74 -32.56 -1.76
C LYS A 239 0.33 -32.58 -0.68
N ARG A 240 0.50 -31.47 0.03
CA ARG A 240 1.46 -31.34 1.14
C ARG A 240 0.81 -31.46 2.52
N ASN A 241 -0.50 -31.73 2.58
CA ASN A 241 -1.31 -31.70 3.80
C ASN A 241 -1.01 -30.46 4.68
N SER A 242 -0.86 -29.30 4.02
CA SER A 242 -0.47 -28.05 4.67
C SER A 242 -1.51 -26.97 4.42
N SER A 243 -1.57 -25.98 5.31
CA SER A 243 -2.44 -24.82 5.14
C SER A 243 -1.70 -23.53 5.48
N VAL A 244 -1.92 -22.51 4.66
CA VAL A 244 -1.37 -21.17 4.83
C VAL A 244 -2.53 -20.24 5.14
N SER A 245 -2.50 -19.63 6.33
CA SER A 245 -3.39 -18.51 6.63
C SER A 245 -2.77 -17.23 6.13
N SER A 246 -3.56 -16.36 5.51
CA SER A 246 -3.13 -15.03 5.05
C SER A 246 -4.03 -13.95 5.61
N LEU A 247 -3.41 -12.85 6.04
CA LEU A 247 -4.07 -11.63 6.54
C LEU A 247 -3.43 -10.45 5.82
N MET A 248 -4.22 -9.56 5.24
CA MET A 248 -3.74 -8.37 4.54
C MET A 248 -4.18 -7.12 5.28
N TYR A 249 -3.22 -6.23 5.55
CA TYR A 249 -3.43 -4.98 6.27
C TYR A 249 -3.11 -3.79 5.39
N ASP A 250 -3.85 -2.69 5.57
CA ASP A 250 -3.78 -1.46 4.77
C ASP A 250 -4.04 -0.23 5.67
N ASP A 251 -3.26 0.85 5.50
CA ASP A 251 -3.44 2.13 6.20
C ASP A 251 -4.01 3.25 5.30
N GLY A 252 -4.44 2.91 4.09
CA GLY A 252 -4.78 3.81 2.98
C GLY A 252 -3.62 4.07 2.01
N LEU A 253 -2.37 3.97 2.47
CA LEU A 253 -1.16 4.23 1.68
C LEU A 253 -0.27 2.99 1.46
N ALA A 254 0.22 2.41 2.55
CA ALA A 254 1.08 1.25 2.62
C ALA A 254 0.29 -0.02 2.95
N ARG A 255 0.85 -1.17 2.54
CA ARG A 255 0.25 -2.48 2.75
C ARG A 255 1.28 -3.48 3.25
N PHE A 256 0.79 -4.47 3.98
CA PHE A 256 1.55 -5.67 4.24
C PHE A 256 0.62 -6.87 4.39
N SER A 257 1.15 -8.04 4.07
CA SER A 257 0.50 -9.33 4.25
C SER A 257 1.25 -10.15 5.30
N VAL A 258 0.50 -10.85 6.13
CA VAL A 258 1.00 -11.81 7.11
C VAL A 258 0.57 -13.21 6.65
N PHE A 259 1.55 -14.08 6.48
CA PHE A 259 1.36 -15.49 6.16
C PHE A 259 1.72 -16.34 7.37
N ILE A 260 0.86 -17.28 7.73
CA ILE A 260 1.06 -18.17 8.87
C ILE A 260 0.95 -19.62 8.40
N GLU A 261 2.03 -20.36 8.61
CA GLU A 261 2.18 -21.76 8.18
C GLU A 261 2.60 -22.62 9.38
N GLN A 262 2.03 -23.81 9.51
CA GLN A 262 2.53 -24.79 10.49
C GLN A 262 3.88 -25.35 10.01
N VAL A 263 4.83 -25.47 10.94
CA VAL A 263 6.17 -26.00 10.65
C VAL A 263 6.53 -27.11 11.63
N SER A 264 7.30 -28.10 11.17
CA SER A 264 7.93 -29.10 12.03
C SER A 264 9.08 -28.49 12.85
N ASP A 265 9.56 -29.21 13.87
CA ASP A 265 10.59 -28.69 14.80
C ASP A 265 11.90 -28.24 14.12
N ASP A 266 12.27 -28.88 13.00
CA ASP A 266 13.45 -28.54 12.20
C ASP A 266 13.13 -27.66 10.97
N GLY A 267 11.87 -27.25 10.80
CA GLY A 267 11.38 -26.54 9.62
C GLY A 267 11.45 -25.01 9.73
N GLY A 268 11.94 -24.37 8.66
CA GLY A 268 11.90 -22.92 8.47
C GLY A 268 13.04 -22.17 9.18
N THR A 269 13.63 -21.18 8.51
CA THR A 269 14.70 -20.33 9.09
C THR A 269 14.17 -18.93 9.30
N ASP A 270 14.53 -18.34 10.43
CA ASP A 270 14.28 -16.93 10.69
C ASP A 270 14.94 -16.09 9.60
N MET A 271 14.16 -15.27 8.92
CA MET A 271 14.61 -14.50 7.77
C MET A 271 14.32 -13.02 8.01
N ARG A 272 15.26 -12.18 7.59
CA ARG A 272 15.11 -10.73 7.59
C ARG A 272 15.76 -10.20 6.32
N THR A 273 14.95 -9.87 5.34
CA THR A 273 15.42 -9.38 4.04
C THR A 273 14.59 -8.19 3.60
N GLN A 274 15.18 -7.36 2.73
CA GLN A 274 14.54 -6.19 2.17
C GLN A 274 14.92 -6.07 0.69
N LEU A 275 13.92 -5.93 -0.17
CA LEU A 275 14.08 -5.77 -1.61
C LEU A 275 13.47 -4.43 -2.03
N GLY A 276 14.30 -3.40 -2.12
CA GLY A 276 13.82 -2.03 -2.33
C GLY A 276 12.89 -1.59 -1.20
N PRO A 277 11.63 -1.20 -1.47
CA PRO A 277 10.68 -0.83 -0.44
C PRO A 277 10.08 -2.02 0.31
N THR A 278 10.10 -3.23 -0.27
CA THR A 278 9.41 -4.39 0.30
C THR A 278 10.29 -5.09 1.34
N SER A 279 9.85 -5.07 2.60
CA SER A 279 10.44 -5.87 3.68
C SER A 279 9.82 -7.26 3.72
N ALA A 280 10.62 -8.28 4.02
CA ALA A 280 10.15 -9.63 4.32
C ALA A 280 10.82 -10.17 5.59
N VAL A 281 10.01 -10.47 6.60
CA VAL A 281 10.48 -10.99 7.90
C VAL A 281 9.74 -12.27 8.24
N SER A 282 10.50 -13.33 8.55
CA SER A 282 9.97 -14.61 9.01
C SER A 282 10.42 -14.89 10.45
N ARG A 283 9.46 -15.16 11.34
CA ARG A 283 9.69 -15.47 12.76
C ARG A 283 8.94 -16.74 13.15
N ARG A 284 9.62 -17.64 13.86
CA ARG A 284 8.98 -18.82 14.47
C ARG A 284 8.26 -18.44 15.75
N LEU A 285 7.01 -18.88 15.90
CA LEU A 285 6.23 -18.74 17.12
C LEU A 285 5.79 -20.11 17.64
N ASN A 286 5.90 -20.29 18.96
CA ASN A 286 5.31 -21.44 19.65
C ASN A 286 3.86 -21.10 20.01
N THR A 287 2.91 -21.95 19.60
CA THR A 287 1.51 -21.82 20.00
C THR A 287 1.01 -23.08 20.70
N PRO A 288 -0.12 -23.02 21.42
CA PRO A 288 -0.73 -24.22 22.01
C PRO A 288 -1.07 -25.32 20.98
N LYS A 289 -1.22 -24.97 19.70
CA LYS A 289 -1.53 -25.90 18.61
C LYS A 289 -0.28 -26.37 17.83
N GLY A 290 0.91 -26.02 18.31
CA GLY A 290 2.19 -26.34 17.67
C GLY A 290 2.97 -25.11 17.20
N LYS A 291 4.12 -25.36 16.57
CA LYS A 291 4.99 -24.31 16.03
C LYS A 291 4.47 -23.79 14.71
N VAL A 292 4.56 -22.49 14.53
CA VAL A 292 4.22 -21.83 13.27
C VAL A 292 5.35 -20.93 12.81
N MET A 293 5.47 -20.78 11.49
CA MET A 293 6.25 -19.73 10.87
C MET A 293 5.30 -18.59 10.49
N VAL A 294 5.61 -17.39 10.98
CA VAL A 294 4.92 -16.16 10.61
C VAL A 294 5.82 -15.37 9.68
N THR A 295 5.36 -15.12 8.46
CA THR A 295 6.07 -14.32 7.46
C THR A 295 5.29 -13.06 7.16
N VAL A 296 5.89 -11.90 7.41
CA VAL A 296 5.33 -10.58 7.09
C VAL A 296 6.03 -10.03 5.86
N VAL A 297 5.28 -9.65 4.83
CA VAL A 297 5.79 -9.07 3.58
C VAL A 297 5.03 -7.79 3.25
N GLY A 298 5.72 -6.69 3.01
CA GLY A 298 5.06 -5.45 2.58
C GLY A 298 5.97 -4.23 2.54
N GLU A 299 5.41 -3.11 2.07
CA GLU A 299 6.08 -1.81 1.94
C GLU A 299 6.11 -1.06 3.27
N ILE A 300 6.70 -1.69 4.29
CA ILE A 300 6.85 -1.16 5.64
C ILE A 300 8.30 -1.31 6.13
N PRO A 301 8.76 -0.46 7.08
CA PRO A 301 10.06 -0.62 7.71
C PRO A 301 10.28 -2.01 8.31
N LEU A 302 11.51 -2.49 8.22
CA LEU A 302 11.88 -3.84 8.63
C LEU A 302 11.60 -4.13 10.12
N GLY A 303 11.76 -3.12 10.99
CA GLY A 303 11.39 -3.22 12.40
C GLY A 303 9.88 -3.32 12.64
N THR A 304 9.07 -2.71 11.77
CA THR A 304 7.61 -2.83 11.81
C THR A 304 7.19 -4.25 11.45
N ALA A 305 7.71 -4.80 10.34
CA ALA A 305 7.42 -6.16 9.91
C ALA A 305 7.76 -7.19 10.99
N GLU A 306 8.92 -7.03 11.63
CA GLU A 306 9.36 -7.88 12.74
C GLU A 306 8.44 -7.79 13.97
N ARG A 307 8.03 -6.57 14.35
CA ARG A 307 7.13 -6.39 15.49
C ARG A 307 5.74 -6.97 15.22
N VAL A 308 5.21 -6.82 14.00
CA VAL A 308 3.96 -7.48 13.58
C VAL A 308 4.11 -9.00 13.67
N ALA A 309 5.19 -9.56 13.11
CA ALA A 309 5.42 -11.00 13.10
C ALA A 309 5.38 -11.60 14.52
N LEU A 310 6.03 -10.94 15.48
CA LEU A 310 6.06 -11.33 16.89
C LEU A 310 4.74 -11.11 17.64
N SER A 311 3.81 -10.34 17.09
CA SER A 311 2.53 -9.97 17.70
C SER A 311 1.37 -10.83 17.25
N MET A 312 1.59 -11.78 16.33
CA MET A 312 0.55 -12.68 15.85
C MET A 312 0.13 -13.71 16.91
N ARG A 313 -1.17 -13.90 17.07
CA ARG A 313 -1.77 -14.87 18.00
C ARG A 313 -2.92 -15.65 17.34
N PRO A 314 -3.10 -16.92 17.72
CA PRO A 314 -4.35 -17.62 17.43
C PRO A 314 -5.53 -16.84 18.01
N GLN A 315 -6.61 -16.72 17.26
CA GLN A 315 -7.87 -16.19 17.78
C GLN A 315 -8.58 -17.31 18.54
N ASP A 316 -8.72 -17.15 19.86
CA ASP A 316 -9.44 -18.11 20.68
C ASP A 316 -10.92 -18.16 20.26
N ALA A 317 -11.45 -19.37 20.09
CA ALA A 317 -12.84 -19.62 19.68
C ALA A 317 -13.88 -19.17 20.73
N GLN A 318 -13.45 -18.72 21.92
CA GLN A 318 -14.32 -18.36 23.04
C GLN A 318 -14.81 -16.90 23.06
N ALA A 319 -14.35 -16.04 22.13
CA ALA A 319 -14.81 -14.64 22.06
C ALA A 319 -16.07 -14.43 21.17
N ARG A 320 -16.77 -15.52 20.80
CA ARG A 320 -18.08 -15.48 20.14
C ARG A 320 -19.15 -16.05 21.10
N GLN A 321 -19.35 -15.39 22.23
CA GLN A 321 -20.54 -15.54 23.07
C GLN A 321 -21.08 -14.16 23.41
#